data_AF-A0A3D5Y4A0-F1
#
_entry.id   AF-A0A3D5Y4A0-F1
#
_cell.length_a   1.000
_cell.length_b   1.000
_cell.length_c   1.000
_cell.angle_alpha   90.00
_cell.angle_beta   90.00
_cell.angle_gamma   90.00
#
_symmetry.space_group_name_H-M   'P 1'
#
loop_
_entity.id
_entity.type
_entity.pdbx_description
1 polymer ?
#
loop_
_entity_poly.entity_id
_entity_poly.type
_entity_poly.pdbx_seq_one_letter_code
_entity_poly.pdbx_strand_id
1 'polypeptide(L)'
;EQIYARRRLRFSCNARQCTRDDKEWQILLPQFRERFGDIVKTLTSLPDFQLFCLAPLRGNWVKGFGKAFEFDGADYHGAALLNPARTRR
;
A
#
# COMPACT_ATOMS: atom_id res chain seq x y z
N GLU A 1 -1.10 -16.36 21.10
CA GLU A 1 -1.15 -15.04 20.42
C GLU A 1 -2.57 -14.72 19.99
N GLN A 2 -3.05 -13.49 20.21
CA GLN A 2 -4.39 -13.08 19.78
C GLN A 2 -4.41 -12.78 18.27
N ILE A 3 -4.70 -13.80 17.46
CA ILE A 3 -4.81 -13.73 15.99
C ILE A 3 -5.79 -12.63 15.52
N TYR A 4 -6.79 -12.30 16.36
CA TYR A 4 -7.84 -11.32 16.07
C TYR A 4 -7.44 -9.84 16.27
N ALA A 5 -6.28 -9.56 16.89
CA ALA A 5 -5.86 -8.19 17.23
C ALA A 5 -4.85 -7.56 16.23
N ARG A 6 -4.72 -8.14 15.03
CA ARG A 6 -3.77 -7.67 14.02
C ARG A 6 -4.15 -6.29 13.49
N ARG A 7 -3.18 -5.36 13.49
CA ARG A 7 -3.33 -4.04 12.86
C ARG A 7 -3.37 -4.24 11.34
N ARG A 8 -4.38 -3.68 10.68
CA ARG A 8 -4.55 -3.86 9.23
C ARG A 8 -4.75 -2.53 8.53
N LEU A 9 -3.98 -2.30 7.48
CA LEU A 9 -4.15 -1.20 6.55
C LEU A 9 -4.56 -1.81 5.21
N ARG A 10 -5.60 -1.25 4.59
CA ARG A 10 -6.09 -1.68 3.27
C ARG A 10 -6.32 -0.44 2.45
N PHE A 11 -6.00 -0.52 1.17
CA PHE A 11 -6.27 0.54 0.21
C PHE A 11 -7.05 -0.04 -0.98
N SER A 12 -8.04 0.70 -1.44
CA SER A 12 -8.54 0.58 -2.81
C SER A 12 -7.64 1.45 -3.68
N CYS A 13 -7.04 0.87 -4.71
CA CYS A 13 -6.08 1.56 -5.56
C CYS A 13 -6.43 1.38 -7.04
N ASN A 14 -6.07 2.38 -7.85
CA ASN A 14 -5.90 2.18 -9.28
C ASN A 14 -4.50 1.63 -9.54
N ALA A 15 -4.42 0.56 -10.32
CA ALA A 15 -3.17 -0.01 -10.77
C ALA A 15 -2.86 0.49 -12.19
N ARG A 16 -1.65 0.99 -12.40
CA ARG A 16 -1.12 1.34 -13.73
C ARG A 16 0.13 0.53 -13.97
N GLN A 17 0.21 -0.14 -15.12
CA GLN A 17 1.42 -0.84 -15.53
C GLN A 17 2.53 0.17 -15.83
N CYS A 18 3.72 -0.08 -15.30
CA CYS A 18 4.96 0.60 -15.66
C CYS A 18 5.75 -0.32 -16.58
N THR A 19 5.82 0.04 -17.86
CA THR A 19 6.54 -0.73 -18.87
C THR A 19 8.05 -0.55 -18.73
N ARG A 20 8.83 -1.45 -19.32
CA ARG A 20 10.31 -1.42 -19.22
C ARG A 20 10.92 -0.19 -19.91
N ASP A 21 10.22 0.36 -20.89
CA ASP A 21 10.63 1.54 -21.65
C ASP A 21 10.25 2.86 -20.95
N ASP A 22 9.41 2.79 -19.91
CA ASP A 22 9.02 3.98 -19.14
C ASP A 22 10.20 4.53 -18.35
N LYS A 23 10.32 5.86 -18.31
CA LYS A 23 11.32 6.54 -17.46
C LYS A 23 11.20 6.16 -15.99
N GLU A 24 9.97 5.93 -15.53
CA GLU A 24 9.69 5.49 -14.15
C GLU A 24 10.35 4.15 -13.84
N TRP A 25 10.37 3.21 -14.79
CA TRP A 25 11.01 1.91 -14.60
C TRP A 25 12.50 2.06 -14.32
N GLN A 26 13.19 2.90 -15.11
CA GLN A 26 14.63 3.15 -14.98
C GLN A 26 14.97 3.86 -13.65
N ILE A 27 14.07 4.71 -13.15
CA ILE A 27 14.26 5.44 -11.88
C ILE A 27 13.94 4.57 -10.66
N LEU A 28 12.87 3.78 -10.72
CA LEU A 28 12.37 3.00 -9.59
C LEU A 28 13.20 1.75 -9.33
N LEU A 29 13.64 1.06 -10.38
CA LEU A 29 14.40 -0.20 -10.26
C LEU A 29 15.61 -0.11 -9.33
N PRO A 30 16.50 0.90 -9.45
CA PRO A 30 17.61 1.08 -8.54
C PRO A 30 17.18 1.23 -7.08
N GLN A 31 16.10 1.97 -6.81
CA GLN A 31 15.55 2.19 -5.47
C GLN A 31 14.97 0.89 -4.89
N PHE A 32 14.25 0.11 -5.71
CA PHE A 32 13.77 -1.21 -5.31
C PHE A 32 14.95 -2.15 -5.01
N ARG A 33 16.00 -2.14 -5.84
CA ARG A 33 17.20 -2.96 -5.62
C ARG A 33 17.93 -2.57 -4.34
N GLU A 34 18.06 -1.29 -4.05
CA GLU A 34 18.68 -0.82 -2.79
C GLU A 34 17.90 -1.32 -1.57
N ARG A 35 16.56 -1.30 -1.62
CA ARG A 35 15.71 -1.69 -0.50
C ARG A 35 15.54 -3.20 -0.33
N PHE A 36 15.43 -3.95 -1.42
CA PHE A 36 15.07 -5.38 -1.40
C PHE A 36 16.21 -6.30 -1.85
N GLY A 37 17.32 -5.75 -2.33
CA GLY A 37 18.51 -6.51 -2.71
C GLY A 37 18.35 -7.31 -4.01
N ASP A 38 19.05 -8.43 -4.08
CA ASP A 38 19.22 -9.23 -5.30
C ASP A 38 17.93 -9.86 -5.83
N ILE A 39 16.88 -9.98 -5.01
CA ILE A 39 15.59 -10.52 -5.46
C ILE A 39 15.01 -9.68 -6.61
N VAL A 40 15.20 -8.35 -6.58
CA VAL A 40 14.72 -7.45 -7.63
C VAL A 40 15.46 -7.70 -8.94
N LYS A 41 16.77 -8.00 -8.87
CA LYS A 41 17.56 -8.36 -10.05
C LYS A 41 17.05 -9.65 -10.68
N THR A 42 16.79 -10.68 -9.86
CA THR A 42 16.24 -11.95 -10.35
C THR A 42 14.86 -11.74 -10.97
N LEU A 43 13.93 -11.10 -10.26
CA LEU A 43 12.58 -10.84 -10.76
C LEU A 43 12.59 -10.05 -12.07
N THR A 44 13.41 -9.01 -12.18
CA THR A 44 13.43 -8.15 -13.38
C THR A 44 14.21 -8.74 -14.55
N SER A 45 15.01 -9.79 -14.33
CA SER A 45 15.58 -10.60 -15.43
C SER A 45 14.53 -11.47 -16.13
N LEU A 46 13.41 -11.76 -15.46
CA LEU A 46 12.33 -12.56 -16.05
C LEU A 46 11.52 -11.71 -17.04
N PRO A 47 11.34 -12.16 -18.29
CA PRO A 47 10.69 -11.36 -19.33
C PRO A 47 9.19 -11.12 -19.06
N ASP A 48 8.55 -12.01 -18.31
CA ASP A 48 7.16 -11.96 -17.89
C ASP A 48 6.92 -11.12 -16.61
N PHE A 49 7.97 -10.63 -15.97
CA PHE A 49 7.82 -9.77 -14.80
C PHE A 49 7.24 -8.40 -15.19
N GLN A 50 6.15 -8.04 -14.50
CA GLN A 50 5.42 -6.79 -14.69
C GLN A 50 5.49 -5.92 -13.44
N LEU A 51 5.79 -4.64 -13.61
CA LEU A 51 5.76 -3.64 -12.55
C LEU A 51 4.44 -2.87 -12.61
N PHE A 52 3.82 -2.66 -11.46
CA PHE A 52 2.60 -1.87 -11.34
C PHE A 52 2.80 -0.74 -10.33
N CYS A 53 2.43 0.48 -10.73
CA CYS A 53 2.24 1.61 -9.84
C CYS A 53 0.83 1.51 -9.23
N LEU A 54 0.75 1.51 -7.89
CA LEU A 54 -0.51 1.50 -7.16
C LEU A 54 -0.80 2.92 -6.66
N ALA A 55 -1.79 3.58 -7.26
CA ALA A 55 -2.29 4.88 -6.83
C ALA A 55 -3.48 4.69 -5.87
N PRO A 56 -3.32 4.92 -4.56
CA PRO A 56 -4.40 4.72 -3.59
C PRO A 56 -5.51 5.74 -3.81
N LEU A 57 -6.75 5.26 -3.78
CA LEU A 57 -7.98 6.04 -3.91
C LEU A 57 -8.68 6.22 -2.57
N ARG A 58 -8.73 5.16 -1.75
CA ARG A 58 -9.32 5.19 -0.41
C ARG A 58 -8.64 4.16 0.48
N GLY A 59 -8.30 4.56 1.69
CA GLY A 59 -7.69 3.71 2.71
C GLY A 59 -8.61 3.43 3.88
N ASN A 60 -8.53 2.21 4.43
CA ASN A 60 -9.14 1.87 5.69
C ASN A 60 -8.08 1.30 6.66
N TRP A 61 -8.00 1.85 7.86
CA TRP A 61 -7.03 1.47 8.88
C TRP A 61 -7.72 0.94 10.13
N VAL A 62 -7.37 -0.26 10.56
CA VAL A 62 -7.87 -0.89 11.79
C VAL A 62 -6.71 -1.05 12.76
N LYS A 63 -6.76 -0.32 13.89
CA LYS A 63 -5.73 -0.36 14.94
C LYS A 63 -6.06 -1.33 16.09
N GLY A 64 -7.31 -1.79 16.18
CA GLY A 64 -7.82 -2.69 17.22
C GLY A 64 -9.35 -2.63 17.35
N PHE A 65 -9.92 -3.28 18.37
CA PHE A 65 -11.36 -3.29 18.62
C PHE A 65 -11.94 -1.85 18.64
N GLY A 66 -12.94 -1.59 17.78
CA GLY A 66 -13.65 -0.32 17.69
C GLY A 66 -12.86 0.87 17.09
N LYS A 67 -11.61 0.68 16.67
CA LYS A 67 -10.75 1.76 16.13
C LYS A 67 -10.46 1.51 14.65
N ALA A 68 -11.44 1.87 13.81
CA ALA A 68 -11.33 1.88 12.36
C ALA A 68 -11.31 3.33 11.87
N PHE A 69 -10.49 3.63 10.87
CA PHE A 69 -10.37 4.95 10.26
C PHE A 69 -10.46 4.83 8.74
N GLU A 70 -11.07 5.82 8.10
CA GLU A 70 -11.12 5.97 6.65
C GLU A 70 -10.42 7.25 6.22
N PHE A 71 -9.80 7.20 5.05
CA PHE A 71 -9.12 8.34 4.45
C PHE A 71 -9.18 8.22 2.94
N ASP A 72 -9.28 9.36 2.25
CA ASP A 72 -9.31 9.41 0.79
C ASP A 72 -7.89 9.68 0.25
N GLY A 73 -7.52 8.97 -0.81
CA GLY A 73 -6.21 9.03 -1.45
C GLY A 73 -5.07 8.37 -0.65
N ALA A 74 -3.85 8.88 -0.86
CA ALA A 74 -2.65 8.50 -0.08
C ALA A 74 -2.52 9.30 1.22
N ASP A 75 -3.36 10.32 1.43
CA ASP A 75 -3.23 11.23 2.56
C ASP A 75 -3.91 10.67 3.81
N TYR A 76 -3.10 10.16 4.72
CA TYR A 76 -3.52 9.63 6.02
C TYR A 76 -3.60 10.71 7.12
N HIS A 77 -3.22 11.97 6.84
CA HIS A 77 -3.31 13.05 7.82
C HIS A 77 -4.76 13.50 8.08
N GLY A 78 -5.70 13.18 7.19
CA GLY A 78 -7.14 13.48 7.31
C GLY A 78 -8.02 12.32 7.81
N ALA A 79 -7.45 11.30 8.45
CA ALA A 79 -8.16 10.06 8.78
C ALA A 79 -9.40 10.30 9.68
N ALA A 80 -10.60 10.05 9.14
CA ALA A 80 -11.86 10.11 9.85
C ALA A 80 -12.16 8.79 10.57
N LEU A 81 -12.66 8.87 11.81
CA LEU A 81 -13.02 7.67 12.59
C LEU A 81 -14.31 7.05 12.04
N LEU A 82 -14.25 5.78 11.62
CA LEU A 82 -15.36 5.00 11.04
C LEU A 82 -16.46 4.62 12.06
N ASN A 83 -16.34 5.03 13.32
CA ASN A 83 -17.34 4.80 14.36
C ASN A 83 -17.27 5.86 15.48
N PRO A 84 -17.85 7.06 15.29
CA PRO A 84 -17.93 8.06 16.36
C PRO A 84 -18.96 7.67 17.46
N ALA A 85 -19.89 6.75 17.19
CA ALA A 85 -21.04 6.45 18.05
C ALA A 85 -20.77 5.50 19.23
N ARG A 86 -19.53 5.04 19.46
CA ARG A 86 -19.19 4.16 20.60
C ARG A 86 -18.39 4.83 21.72
N THR A 87 -18.15 6.13 21.63
CA THR A 87 -17.52 6.93 22.69
C THR A 87 -18.57 7.47 23.68
N ARG A 88 -19.42 6.61 24.23
CA ARG A 88 -20.15 6.85 25.49
C ARG A 88 -20.56 5.52 26.10
N ARG A 89 -19.76 5.06 27.06
CA ARG A 89 -20.16 4.74 28.44
C ARG A 89 -18.92 4.49 29.27
#